data_AF-A0A3N5V2J4-F1
#
_entry.id   AF-A0A3N5V2J4-F1
#
_cell.length_a   1.000
_cell.length_b   1.000
_cell.length_c   1.000
_cell.angle_alpha   90.00
_cell.angle_beta   90.00
_cell.angle_gamma   90.00
#
_symmetry.space_group_name_H-M   'P 1'
#
loop_
_entity.id
_entity.type
_entity.pdbx_description
1 polymer ?
#
loop_
_entity_poly.entity_id
_entity_poly.type
_entity_poly.pdbx_seq_one_letter_code
_entity_poly.pdbx_strand_id
1 'polypeptide(L)'
;MKRSRSLLNSVALVVGASMFCIGALLITSWLYTTNRLQVARTAGVFPSAEAGMRNLIAKNYVEPYDYQIIYAGPNSFDGSSPYVWYVIACVWGGHRADGSTVGSERHDYDQPGSFFLNAKEGWVFIPEGAFPGFMGFWMEVFNLAGPGSSQPTHDWDSSPQGECTF
;
A
#
# COMPACT_ATOMS: atom_id res chain seq x y z
N MET A 1 -43.60 -19.87 31.75
CA MET A 1 -42.17 -19.72 32.14
C MET A 1 -41.14 -20.39 31.20
N LYS A 2 -41.34 -21.60 30.65
CA LYS A 2 -40.34 -22.26 29.77
C LYS A 2 -39.97 -21.48 28.49
N ARG A 3 -40.94 -20.85 27.83
CA ARG A 3 -40.74 -20.11 26.56
C ARG A 3 -39.87 -18.86 26.72
N SER A 4 -39.97 -18.17 27.85
CA SER A 4 -39.15 -16.98 28.18
C SER A 4 -37.69 -17.34 28.47
N ARG A 5 -37.42 -18.47 29.15
CA ARG A 5 -36.05 -18.96 29.38
C ARG A 5 -35.37 -19.43 28.09
N SER A 6 -36.12 -20.06 27.18
CA SER A 6 -35.60 -20.45 25.86
C SER A 6 -35.21 -19.23 25.02
N LEU A 7 -36.02 -18.16 25.03
CA LEU A 7 -35.72 -16.92 24.30
C LEU A 7 -34.49 -16.20 24.87
N LEU A 8 -34.36 -16.12 26.19
CA LEU A 8 -33.19 -15.50 26.84
C LEU A 8 -31.88 -16.22 26.48
N ASN A 9 -31.88 -17.56 26.48
CA ASN A 9 -30.71 -18.35 26.13
C ASN A 9 -30.32 -18.19 24.65
N SER A 10 -31.31 -18.15 23.75
CA SER A 10 -31.06 -17.90 22.33
C SER A 10 -30.47 -16.50 22.08
N VAL A 11 -31.00 -15.47 22.73
CA VAL A 11 -30.46 -14.10 22.62
C VAL A 11 -29.03 -14.04 23.17
N ALA A 12 -28.77 -14.63 24.34
CA ALA A 12 -27.43 -14.66 24.92
C ALA A 12 -26.42 -15.36 24.00
N LEU A 13 -26.82 -16.46 23.36
CA LEU A 13 -25.98 -17.19 22.42
C LEU A 13 -25.67 -16.38 21.15
N VAL A 14 -26.67 -15.68 20.58
CA VAL A 14 -26.47 -14.83 19.39
C VAL A 14 -25.55 -13.66 19.70
N VAL A 15 -25.75 -13.00 20.84
CA VAL A 15 -24.88 -11.88 21.27
C VAL A 15 -23.46 -12.39 21.53
N GLY A 16 -23.32 -13.50 22.25
CA GLY A 16 -22.00 -14.09 22.53
C GLY A 16 -21.26 -14.49 21.26
N ALA A 17 -21.93 -15.14 20.31
CA ALA A 17 -21.35 -15.50 19.02
C ALA A 17 -20.93 -14.26 18.20
N SER A 18 -21.77 -13.22 18.18
CA SER A 18 -21.47 -11.97 17.47
C SER A 18 -20.23 -11.28 18.07
N MET A 19 -20.15 -11.17 19.39
CA MET A 19 -19.00 -10.60 20.08
C MET A 19 -17.73 -11.41 19.81
N PHE A 20 -17.82 -12.74 19.81
CA PHE A 20 -16.69 -13.61 19.50
C PHE A 20 -16.20 -13.37 18.06
N CYS A 21 -17.10 -13.31 17.07
CA CYS A 21 -16.73 -13.05 15.68
C CYS A 21 -16.07 -11.67 15.51
N ILE A 22 -16.59 -10.63 16.16
CA ILE A 22 -15.99 -9.28 16.13
C ILE A 22 -14.60 -9.32 16.77
N GLY A 23 -14.47 -9.93 17.95
CA GLY A 23 -13.18 -10.06 18.64
C GLY A 23 -12.15 -10.83 17.81
N ALA A 24 -12.55 -11.94 17.20
CA ALA A 24 -11.70 -12.72 16.31
C ALA A 24 -11.24 -11.90 15.10
N LEU A 25 -12.16 -11.19 14.43
CA LEU A 25 -11.83 -10.30 13.32
C LEU A 25 -10.79 -9.26 13.74
N LEU A 26 -11.04 -8.53 14.82
CA LEU A 26 -10.11 -7.50 15.33
C LEU A 26 -8.71 -8.07 15.61
N ILE A 27 -8.63 -9.20 16.32
CA ILE A 27 -7.35 -9.83 16.66
C ILE A 27 -6.62 -10.31 15.40
N THR A 28 -7.31 -10.99 14.48
CA THR A 28 -6.67 -11.49 13.26
C THR A 28 -6.20 -10.36 12.34
N SER A 29 -6.98 -9.29 12.21
CA SER A 29 -6.62 -8.10 11.45
C SER A 29 -5.43 -7.39 12.07
N TRP A 30 -5.42 -7.24 13.40
CA TRP A 30 -4.30 -6.62 14.13
C TRP A 30 -3.01 -7.42 13.94
N LEU A 31 -3.08 -8.75 14.12
CA LEU A 31 -1.94 -9.65 13.91
C LEU A 31 -1.42 -9.57 12.47
N TYR A 32 -2.32 -9.64 11.49
CA TYR A 32 -1.95 -9.58 10.08
C TYR A 32 -1.26 -8.26 9.74
N THR A 33 -1.90 -7.12 10.04
CA THR A 33 -1.39 -5.79 9.70
C THR A 33 -0.06 -5.51 10.39
N THR A 34 0.05 -5.83 11.69
CA THR A 34 1.30 -5.63 12.44
C THR A 34 2.44 -6.48 11.89
N ASN A 35 2.20 -7.78 11.63
CA ASN A 35 3.23 -8.66 11.09
C ASN A 35 3.68 -8.23 9.68
N ARG A 36 2.74 -7.85 8.81
CA ARG A 36 3.06 -7.36 7.47
C ARG A 36 3.83 -6.05 7.51
N LEU A 37 3.46 -5.11 8.38
CA LEU A 37 4.23 -3.88 8.58
C LEU A 37 5.64 -4.17 9.10
N GLN A 38 5.79 -5.09 10.05
CA GLN A 38 7.10 -5.47 10.57
C GLN A 38 7.99 -6.05 9.47
N VAL A 39 7.44 -6.96 8.63
CA VAL A 39 8.15 -7.49 7.47
C VAL A 39 8.50 -6.37 6.48
N ALA A 40 7.56 -5.47 6.17
CA ALA A 40 7.80 -4.36 5.25
C ALA A 40 8.94 -3.44 5.70
N ARG A 41 9.01 -3.15 7.01
CA ARG A 41 10.09 -2.34 7.60
C ARG A 41 11.47 -2.96 7.40
N THR A 42 11.59 -4.29 7.30
CA THR A 42 12.88 -4.94 7.01
C THR A 42 13.40 -4.64 5.60
N ALA A 43 12.51 -4.30 4.67
CA ALA A 43 12.89 -3.85 3.33
C ALA A 43 13.30 -2.37 3.29
N GLY A 44 12.98 -1.60 4.34
CA GLY A 44 13.31 -0.20 4.49
C GLY A 44 12.15 0.63 5.05
N VAL A 45 12.51 1.73 5.70
CA VAL A 45 11.59 2.80 6.10
C VAL A 45 12.08 4.07 5.45
N PHE A 46 11.22 4.70 4.65
CA PHE A 46 11.58 5.79 3.77
C PHE A 46 10.96 7.11 4.25
N PRO A 47 11.66 8.24 4.05
CA PRO A 47 11.13 9.56 4.40
C PRO A 47 9.91 9.96 3.56
N SER A 48 9.80 9.42 2.34
CA SER A 48 8.66 9.64 1.44
C SER A 48 8.37 8.39 0.61
N ALA A 49 7.17 8.28 0.03
CA ALA A 49 6.82 7.16 -0.85
C ALA A 49 7.70 7.15 -2.12
N GLU A 50 8.03 8.33 -2.64
CA GLU A 50 8.93 8.55 -3.76
C GLU A 50 10.35 8.08 -3.47
N ALA A 51 10.84 8.32 -2.24
CA ALA A 51 12.14 7.79 -1.81
C ALA A 51 12.14 6.26 -1.79
N GLY A 52 11.02 5.65 -1.39
CA GLY A 52 10.81 4.22 -1.49
C GLY A 52 10.79 3.72 -2.94
N MET A 53 10.10 4.41 -3.84
CA MET A 53 10.09 4.04 -5.27
C MET A 53 11.48 4.16 -5.89
N ARG A 54 12.24 5.22 -5.60
CA ARG A 54 13.64 5.35 -6.02
C ARG A 54 14.51 4.19 -5.53
N ASN A 55 14.29 3.72 -4.31
CA ASN A 55 14.99 2.55 -3.78
C ASN A 55 14.62 1.27 -4.53
N LEU A 56 13.34 1.07 -4.86
CA LEU A 56 12.90 -0.08 -5.67
C LEU A 56 13.50 -0.04 -7.08
N ILE A 57 13.57 1.13 -7.70
CA ILE A 57 14.21 1.29 -9.01
C ILE A 57 15.69 0.90 -8.92
N ALA A 58 16.43 1.45 -7.96
CA ALA A 58 17.85 1.13 -7.75
C ALA A 58 18.11 -0.36 -7.45
N LYS A 59 17.12 -1.07 -6.90
CA LYS A 59 17.21 -2.50 -6.59
C LYS A 59 16.90 -3.40 -7.79
N ASN A 60 15.92 -3.00 -8.61
CA ASN A 60 15.33 -3.87 -9.64
C ASN A 60 15.82 -3.55 -11.06
N TYR A 61 16.57 -2.45 -11.25
CA TYR A 61 17.11 -2.04 -12.54
C TYR A 61 18.62 -1.84 -12.44
N VAL A 62 19.34 -2.26 -13.48
CA VAL A 62 20.79 -2.16 -13.59
C VAL A 62 21.12 -1.14 -14.68
N GLU A 63 21.86 -0.11 -14.28
CA GLU A 63 22.31 1.00 -15.13
C GLU A 63 21.16 1.65 -15.95
N PRO A 64 20.01 2.00 -15.35
CA PRO A 64 19.03 2.84 -16.04
C PRO A 64 19.69 4.19 -16.33
N TYR A 65 19.54 4.72 -17.54
CA TYR A 65 20.09 6.04 -17.85
C TYR A 65 19.19 7.16 -17.33
N ASP A 66 17.89 6.89 -17.14
CA ASP A 66 16.94 7.85 -16.56
C ASP A 66 15.76 7.14 -15.87
N TYR A 67 15.14 7.86 -14.93
CA TYR A 67 13.84 7.51 -14.38
C TYR A 67 13.10 8.75 -13.87
N GLN A 68 11.76 8.69 -13.90
CA GLN A 68 10.89 9.77 -13.48
C GLN A 68 9.72 9.22 -12.67
N ILE A 69 9.37 9.87 -11.57
CA ILE A 69 8.12 9.57 -10.85
C ILE A 69 7.02 10.40 -11.49
N ILE A 70 6.05 9.71 -12.09
CA ILE A 70 4.96 10.33 -12.86
C ILE A 70 3.67 10.43 -12.05
N TYR A 71 3.54 9.65 -10.98
CA TYR A 71 2.44 9.74 -10.03
C TYR A 71 2.92 9.34 -8.63
N ALA A 72 2.50 10.10 -7.62
CA ALA A 72 2.72 9.78 -6.22
C ALA A 72 1.61 10.41 -5.39
N GLY A 73 0.67 9.60 -4.92
CA GLY A 73 -0.45 10.10 -4.15
C GLY A 73 -1.35 9.00 -3.59
N PRO A 74 -2.45 9.40 -2.93
CA PRO A 74 -3.40 8.46 -2.33
C PRO A 74 -3.97 7.48 -3.34
N ASN A 75 -4.00 6.21 -2.98
CA ASN A 75 -4.67 5.19 -3.79
C ASN A 75 -6.19 5.43 -3.91
N SER A 76 -6.77 6.13 -2.93
CA SER A 76 -8.16 6.59 -2.99
C SER A 76 -8.22 7.91 -3.76
N PHE A 77 -8.95 7.97 -4.89
CA PHE A 77 -9.10 9.19 -5.69
C PHE A 77 -9.68 10.39 -4.93
N ASP A 78 -10.46 10.15 -3.87
CA ASP A 78 -11.03 11.19 -3.01
C ASP A 78 -10.12 11.58 -1.82
N GLY A 79 -8.93 11.00 -1.72
CA GLY A 79 -7.97 11.25 -0.65
C GLY A 79 -8.40 10.70 0.73
N SER A 80 -9.45 9.86 0.80
CA SER A 80 -9.97 9.29 2.06
C SER A 80 -8.99 8.38 2.80
N SER A 81 -7.98 7.85 2.11
CA SER A 81 -6.91 7.02 2.67
C SER A 81 -5.53 7.70 2.54
N PRO A 82 -5.25 8.76 3.32
CA PRO A 82 -4.06 9.61 3.11
C PRO A 82 -2.72 8.89 3.41
N TYR A 83 -2.76 7.75 4.08
CA TYR A 83 -1.60 6.94 4.43
C TYR A 83 -1.39 5.73 3.51
N VAL A 84 -2.26 5.52 2.49
CA VAL A 84 -2.10 4.47 1.47
C VAL A 84 -1.80 5.14 0.14
N TRP A 85 -0.54 5.15 -0.27
CA TRP A 85 -0.15 5.75 -1.54
C TRP A 85 0.17 4.70 -2.58
N TYR A 86 -0.15 5.04 -3.83
CA TYR A 86 0.37 4.34 -4.99
C TYR A 86 1.33 5.30 -5.71
N VAL A 87 2.50 4.78 -6.05
CA VAL A 87 3.53 5.54 -6.75
C VAL A 87 3.81 4.84 -8.07
N ILE A 88 3.90 5.60 -9.14
CA ILE A 88 4.24 5.11 -10.48
C ILE A 88 5.45 5.88 -10.98
N ALA A 89 6.40 5.14 -11.52
CA ALA A 89 7.56 5.71 -12.19
C ALA A 89 7.63 5.24 -13.64
N CYS A 90 8.38 5.97 -14.45
CA CYS A 90 8.90 5.52 -15.72
C CYS A 90 10.40 5.31 -15.58
N VAL A 91 10.92 4.23 -16.15
CA VAL A 91 12.34 3.86 -16.08
C VAL A 91 12.80 3.54 -17.49
N TRP A 92 13.88 4.18 -17.93
CA TRP A 92 14.43 3.99 -19.27
C TRP A 92 15.82 3.38 -19.28
N GLY A 93 16.05 2.55 -20.29
CA GLY A 93 17.35 1.96 -20.59
C GLY A 93 17.83 0.90 -19.58
N GLY A 94 19.06 0.42 -19.81
CA GLY A 94 19.64 -0.65 -19.01
C GLY A 94 18.90 -1.99 -19.17
N HIS A 95 18.88 -2.76 -18.09
CA HIS A 95 18.13 -4.03 -17.99
C HIS A 95 17.55 -4.18 -16.59
N ARG A 96 16.52 -5.00 -16.46
CA ARG A 96 15.99 -5.41 -15.16
C ARG A 96 17.00 -6.32 -14.46
N ALA A 97 16.90 -6.44 -13.14
CA ALA A 97 17.79 -7.26 -12.33
C ALA A 97 17.77 -8.77 -12.69
N ASP A 98 16.74 -9.23 -13.40
CA ASP A 98 16.65 -10.59 -13.93
C ASP A 98 17.32 -10.78 -15.31
N GLY A 99 17.90 -9.71 -15.88
CA GLY A 99 18.56 -9.70 -17.18
C GLY A 99 17.64 -9.36 -18.37
N SER A 100 16.34 -9.20 -18.16
CA SER A 100 15.41 -8.80 -19.22
C SER A 100 15.55 -7.33 -19.59
N THR A 101 15.30 -6.98 -20.84
CA THR A 101 15.42 -5.60 -21.34
C THR A 101 14.29 -4.72 -20.80
N VAL A 102 14.61 -3.49 -20.42
CA VAL A 102 13.61 -2.45 -20.13
C VAL A 102 12.82 -2.12 -21.39
N GLY A 103 11.53 -1.82 -21.23
CA GLY A 103 10.65 -1.48 -22.34
C GLY A 103 10.06 -2.68 -23.07
N SER A 104 9.43 -2.38 -24.19
CA SER A 104 8.77 -3.33 -25.09
C SER A 104 8.92 -2.89 -26.55
N GLU A 105 8.33 -3.64 -27.48
CA GLU A 105 8.28 -3.22 -28.89
C GLU A 105 7.50 -1.91 -29.11
N ARG A 106 6.69 -1.46 -28.13
CA ARG A 106 5.81 -0.29 -28.25
C ARG A 106 6.40 0.99 -27.64
N HIS A 107 7.29 0.87 -26.66
CA HIS A 107 7.91 1.97 -25.94
C HIS A 107 9.21 1.51 -25.27
N ASP A 108 10.14 2.44 -25.04
CA ASP A 108 11.50 2.17 -24.55
C ASP A 108 11.65 2.26 -23.01
N TYR A 109 10.53 2.37 -22.29
CA TYR A 109 10.49 2.46 -20.83
C TYR A 109 9.66 1.35 -20.16
N ASP A 110 9.91 1.11 -18.88
CA ASP A 110 8.99 0.42 -17.99
C ASP A 110 8.18 1.39 -17.15
N GLN A 111 6.96 0.99 -16.76
CA GLN A 111 6.08 1.73 -15.86
C GLN A 111 5.83 0.98 -14.54
N PRO A 112 6.84 0.79 -13.66
CA PRO A 112 6.61 0.15 -12.38
C PRO A 112 5.70 0.99 -11.49
N GLY A 113 4.66 0.35 -10.95
CA GLY A 113 3.80 0.90 -9.90
C GLY A 113 3.97 0.13 -8.58
N SER A 114 3.87 0.81 -7.45
CA SER A 114 4.04 0.18 -6.14
C SER A 114 3.27 0.91 -5.04
N PHE A 115 2.78 0.14 -4.06
CA PHE A 115 2.11 0.68 -2.89
C PHE A 115 3.10 1.02 -1.79
N PHE A 116 2.83 2.13 -1.11
CA PHE A 116 3.54 2.55 0.08
C PHE A 116 2.54 2.91 1.17
N LEU A 117 2.78 2.42 2.39
CA LEU A 117 1.98 2.77 3.56
C LEU A 117 2.77 3.71 4.46
N ASN A 118 2.16 4.82 4.86
CA ASN A 118 2.73 5.72 5.85
C ASN A 118 2.43 5.19 7.25
N ALA A 119 3.41 4.55 7.88
CA ALA A 119 3.38 4.23 9.30
C ALA A 119 3.95 5.42 10.11
N LYS A 120 3.80 5.38 11.43
CA LYS A 120 4.32 6.42 12.33
C LYS A 120 5.82 6.70 12.18
N GLU A 121 6.59 5.71 11.75
CA GLU A 121 8.03 5.79 11.57
C GLU A 121 8.45 6.23 10.16
N GLY A 122 7.52 6.27 9.19
CA GLY A 122 7.79 6.62 7.80
C GLY A 122 7.04 5.74 6.80
N TRP A 123 7.39 5.88 5.53
CA TRP A 123 6.79 5.14 4.44
C TRP A 123 7.43 3.77 4.28
N VAL A 124 6.63 2.72 4.11
CA VAL A 124 7.11 1.36 3.86
C VAL A 124 6.51 0.81 2.57
N PHE A 125 7.33 0.10 1.78
CA PHE A 125 6.85 -0.59 0.58
C PHE A 125 5.96 -1.77 0.97
N ILE A 126 4.81 -1.90 0.30
CA ILE A 126 3.90 -3.04 0.45
C ILE A 126 3.61 -3.63 -0.93
N PRO A 127 3.86 -4.92 -1.15
CA PRO A 127 3.44 -5.56 -2.39
C PRO A 127 1.92 -5.62 -2.48
N GLU A 128 1.35 -5.49 -3.68
CA GLU A 128 -0.10 -5.52 -3.90
C GLU A 128 -0.78 -6.76 -3.30
N GLY A 129 -0.14 -7.93 -3.43
CA GLY A 129 -0.62 -9.19 -2.87
C GLY A 129 -0.67 -9.25 -1.33
N ALA A 130 -0.15 -8.24 -0.62
CA ALA A 130 -0.32 -8.09 0.82
C ALA A 130 -1.56 -7.26 1.21
N PHE A 131 -2.37 -6.84 0.23
CA PHE A 131 -3.63 -6.09 0.41
C PHE A 131 -3.41 -4.73 1.11
N PRO A 132 -2.69 -3.78 0.48
CA PRO A 132 -2.34 -2.49 1.08
C PRO A 132 -3.56 -1.68 1.53
N GLY A 133 -4.69 -1.72 0.80
CA GLY A 133 -5.92 -1.05 1.23
C GLY A 133 -6.51 -1.63 2.52
N PHE A 134 -6.52 -2.97 2.66
CA PHE A 134 -6.95 -3.63 3.91
C PHE A 134 -6.02 -3.28 5.06
N MET A 135 -4.70 -3.32 4.82
CA MET A 135 -3.72 -2.93 5.83
C MET A 135 -3.91 -1.47 6.25
N GLY A 136 -4.08 -0.56 5.29
CA GLY A 136 -4.32 0.85 5.54
C GLY A 136 -5.53 1.09 6.45
N PHE A 137 -6.68 0.52 6.10
CA PHE A 137 -7.89 0.64 6.93
C PHE A 137 -7.63 0.24 8.39
N TRP A 138 -6.99 -0.91 8.61
CA TRP A 138 -6.69 -1.39 9.96
C TRP A 138 -5.57 -0.61 10.64
N MET A 139 -4.64 -0.02 9.88
CA MET A 139 -3.63 0.88 10.44
C MET A 139 -4.30 2.11 11.06
N GLU A 140 -5.34 2.65 10.45
CA GLU A 140 -6.11 3.75 11.05
C GLU A 140 -6.85 3.28 12.31
N VAL A 141 -7.61 2.18 12.21
CA VAL A 141 -8.39 1.64 13.34
C VAL A 141 -7.50 1.34 14.56
N PHE A 142 -6.29 0.82 14.33
CA PHE A 142 -5.34 0.48 15.40
C PHE A 142 -4.34 1.60 15.73
N ASN A 143 -4.49 2.80 15.17
CA ASN A 143 -3.59 3.93 15.40
C ASN A 143 -2.11 3.58 15.12
N LEU A 144 -1.87 2.92 13.98
CA LEU A 144 -0.55 2.59 13.43
C LEU A 144 -0.17 3.49 12.24
N ALA A 145 -1.17 4.10 11.60
CA ALA A 145 -0.97 5.04 10.51
C ALA A 145 -0.19 6.28 10.99
N GLY A 146 0.70 6.76 10.14
CA GLY A 146 1.30 8.08 10.25
C GLY A 146 0.36 9.17 9.71
N PRO A 147 0.85 10.43 9.62
CA PRO A 147 0.02 11.56 9.19
C PRO A 147 -0.46 11.46 7.74
N GLY A 148 0.31 10.82 6.85
CA GLY A 148 -0.01 10.74 5.43
C GLY A 148 -0.20 12.11 4.76
N SER A 149 -0.80 12.10 3.57
CA SER A 149 -1.32 13.29 2.89
C SER A 149 -2.43 12.87 1.93
N SER A 150 -3.51 13.64 1.86
CA SER A 150 -4.62 13.44 0.91
C SER A 150 -4.35 14.07 -0.45
N GLN A 151 -3.26 14.83 -0.59
CA GLN A 151 -2.87 15.48 -1.83
C GLN A 151 -1.69 14.73 -2.45
N PRO A 152 -1.76 14.39 -3.75
CA PRO A 152 -0.62 13.86 -4.46
C PRO A 152 0.51 14.89 -4.51
N THR A 153 1.75 14.43 -4.44
CA THR A 153 2.95 15.25 -4.72
C THR A 153 3.25 15.30 -6.21
N HIS A 154 2.87 14.24 -6.93
CA HIS A 154 2.90 14.15 -8.39
C HIS A 154 1.51 13.69 -8.84
N ASP A 155 0.77 14.59 -9.49
CA ASP A 155 -0.53 14.28 -10.07
C ASP A 155 -0.37 13.72 -11.50
N TRP A 156 -1.38 13.01 -11.99
CA TRP A 156 -1.36 12.37 -13.31
C TRP A 156 -1.03 13.35 -14.45
N ASP A 157 -1.49 14.59 -14.33
CA ASP A 157 -1.28 15.65 -15.33
C ASP A 157 0.03 16.46 -15.11
N SER A 158 0.82 16.12 -14.09
CA SER A 158 2.03 16.87 -13.72
C SER A 158 3.32 16.36 -14.38
N SER A 159 3.25 15.27 -15.15
CA SER A 159 4.40 14.77 -15.90
C SER A 159 4.84 15.81 -16.95
N PRO A 160 6.15 16.08 -17.10
CA PRO A 160 6.65 16.85 -18.22
C PRO A 160 6.08 16.28 -19.51
N GLN A 161 5.44 17.14 -20.31
CA GLN A 161 4.76 16.74 -21.53
C GLN A 161 5.72 15.98 -22.45
N GLY A 162 5.54 14.66 -22.60
CA GLY A 162 6.04 13.90 -23.74
C GLY A 162 6.94 12.68 -23.51
N GLU A 163 7.35 12.33 -22.29
CA GLU A 163 8.37 11.27 -22.11
C GLU A 163 7.80 9.87 -21.84
N CYS A 164 6.67 9.77 -21.16
CA CYS A 164 6.05 8.48 -20.79
C CYS A 164 4.52 8.59 -20.78
N THR A 165 3.82 7.78 -21.58
CA THR A 165 2.35 7.80 -21.70
C THR A 165 1.72 6.53 -21.15
N PHE A 166 0.57 6.65 -20.47
CA PHE A 166 -0.28 5.52 -20.09
C PHE A 166 -1.10 5.00 -21.28
#